data_AF-A0A7J6E6G3-F1
#
_entry.id   AF-A0A7J6E6G3-F1
#
_cell.length_a   1.000
_cell.length_b   1.000
_cell.length_c   1.000
_cell.angle_alpha   90.00
_cell.angle_beta   90.00
_cell.angle_gamma   90.00
#
_symmetry.space_group_name_H-M   'P 1'
#
loop_
_entity.id
_entity.type
_entity.pdbx_description
1 polymer ?
#
loop_
_entity_poly.entity_id
_entity_poly.type
_entity_poly.pdbx_seq_one_letter_code
_entity_poly.pdbx_strand_id
1 'polypeptide(L)'
;MEMELQEMLAELHMHNDKEKTLQTLTVCKHAFFDLTYISPVVFLYLLKECYIHGTCKATKKFRALQQQVHLVLQNSPPCGPAVFVVQCLYVLPTFGLYSEGFSHLIISALRRFLKVAATSEDLAEAKMLAAQLFLDIVGSSVNHDEGVVVKILETFDVQLPNIEKVMCPLKEKDDYSFDSAKRFVEQYIYDLIDCQSYMNAVTLLEHFSIRQSGESFLDTMMRKNEFKAAEKWATFMGKPLLCVLVKAYIDRNMLNNAYQTIKQNNLRQEFPDVYHKCKESSLKKLAEKGCWDVAEARTNNNRQLLEYLVYLAMEAGYIEKVDELCERYSLEGFLSAKVPEASLLHSRYLNLNEFFVEDIIWVDDAEALHNATSHIEGCKVVGIDCEWKPNYVKGSKPNKVSIMQIASDKKVFILDLIKLFEDVPDIMDDCLTRIMQSPRVLKLGYNFQCDIKQLAHSYEDLQCFKQYEMLLDIQNVFKEPRGGLSGLAMKILGAGLNKTRRNSNWEQRPLTPNQLEYAALDAVVLVHIFGHVRNHSQTASDAEGLEKFEWKSYIVSHMDKLKKPKKQNKRELEANRKTG
;
A
#
# COMPACT_ATOMS: atom_id res chain seq x y z
N MET A 1 5.75 -21.63 -19.29
CA MET A 1 6.74 -20.58 -18.94
C MET A 1 8.08 -20.75 -19.67
N GLU A 2 8.09 -21.45 -20.80
CA GLU A 2 9.15 -21.44 -21.84
C GLU A 2 8.63 -20.80 -23.14
N MET A 3 7.35 -20.45 -23.16
CA MET A 3 6.60 -19.99 -24.34
C MET A 3 6.45 -18.45 -24.39
N GLU A 4 6.61 -17.75 -23.27
CA GLU A 4 6.66 -16.27 -23.23
C GLU A 4 8.05 -15.71 -23.60
N LEU A 5 9.07 -16.57 -23.74
CA LEU A 5 10.40 -16.14 -24.18
C LEU A 5 10.57 -16.18 -25.71
N GLN A 6 9.73 -16.94 -26.43
CA GLN A 6 9.74 -16.98 -27.90
C GLN A 6 8.93 -15.82 -28.53
N GLU A 7 7.89 -15.31 -27.87
CA GLU A 7 7.09 -14.19 -28.40
C GLU A 7 7.84 -12.84 -28.37
N MET A 8 8.80 -12.66 -27.45
CA MET A 8 9.70 -11.49 -27.50
C MET A 8 10.71 -11.54 -28.67
N LEU A 9 10.87 -12.68 -29.35
CA LEU A 9 11.83 -12.85 -30.46
C LEU A 9 11.19 -12.67 -31.85
N ALA A 10 9.86 -12.60 -31.96
CA ALA A 10 9.19 -12.37 -33.24
C ALA A 10 9.13 -10.88 -33.64
N GLU A 11 9.11 -9.95 -32.68
CA GLU A 11 9.02 -8.51 -32.98
C GLU A 11 10.36 -7.85 -33.36
N LEU A 12 11.49 -8.53 -33.14
CA LEU A 12 12.83 -8.03 -33.47
C LEU A 12 13.29 -8.34 -34.90
N HIS A 13 12.59 -9.20 -35.65
CA HIS A 13 12.96 -9.57 -37.03
C HIS A 13 12.12 -8.90 -38.14
N MET A 14 11.13 -8.06 -37.80
CA MET A 14 10.25 -7.43 -38.80
C MET A 14 10.56 -5.96 -39.12
N HIS A 15 11.67 -5.40 -38.62
CA HIS A 15 12.05 -4.02 -38.91
C HIS A 15 13.56 -3.85 -39.09
N ASN A 16 14.13 -4.57 -40.05
CA ASN A 16 15.47 -4.24 -40.53
C ASN A 16 15.56 -4.39 -42.05
N ASP A 17 15.02 -3.41 -42.76
CA ASP A 17 15.35 -3.12 -44.16
C ASP A 17 15.37 -1.60 -44.34
N LYS A 18 16.50 -0.98 -43.96
CA LYS A 18 17.13 0.17 -44.62
C LYS A 18 18.41 0.61 -43.89
N GLU A 19 19.51 0.19 -44.50
CA GLU A 19 20.90 0.66 -44.47
C GLU A 19 21.38 1.76 -43.49
N LYS A 20 22.48 1.38 -42.82
CA LYS A 20 23.75 2.11 -42.69
C LYS A 20 23.73 3.53 -42.08
N THR A 21 23.89 3.61 -40.77
CA THR A 21 25.07 4.20 -40.07
C THR A 21 24.80 4.26 -38.58
N LEU A 22 24.89 3.12 -37.89
CA LEU A 22 25.20 3.09 -36.46
C LEU A 22 25.68 1.67 -36.12
N GLN A 23 27.00 1.46 -36.14
CA GLN A 23 27.61 0.32 -35.45
C GLN A 23 27.49 0.58 -33.94
N THR A 24 26.27 0.49 -33.41
CA THR A 24 26.06 0.29 -31.99
C THR A 24 26.55 -1.12 -31.69
N LEU A 25 27.66 -1.21 -30.94
CA LEU A 25 28.26 -2.45 -30.45
C LEU A 25 27.20 -3.32 -29.77
N THR A 26 26.59 -4.24 -30.51
CA THR A 26 25.70 -5.25 -29.94
C THR A 26 26.57 -6.17 -29.08
N VAL A 27 26.52 -6.01 -27.77
CA VAL A 27 27.24 -6.88 -26.81
C VAL A 27 26.84 -8.33 -27.10
N CYS A 28 27.81 -9.15 -27.51
CA CYS A 28 27.57 -10.56 -27.81
C CYS A 28 27.11 -11.27 -26.53
N LYS A 29 25.90 -11.86 -26.54
CA LYS A 29 25.35 -12.62 -25.41
C LYS A 29 26.33 -13.70 -24.90
N HIS A 30 27.18 -14.25 -25.77
CA HIS A 30 28.15 -15.27 -25.39
C HIS A 30 29.19 -14.74 -24.39
N ALA A 31 29.69 -13.52 -24.59
CA ALA A 31 30.68 -12.90 -23.71
C ALA A 31 30.08 -12.47 -22.35
N PHE A 32 28.78 -12.23 -22.24
CA PHE A 32 28.23 -11.91 -20.91
C PHE A 32 28.08 -13.16 -20.03
N PHE A 33 27.93 -14.34 -20.63
CA PHE A 33 27.64 -15.59 -19.95
C PHE A 33 28.86 -16.48 -19.72
N ASP A 34 29.88 -16.42 -20.57
CA ASP A 34 31.12 -17.18 -20.40
C ASP A 34 32.20 -16.33 -19.73
N LEU A 35 32.45 -16.57 -18.44
CA LEU A 35 33.46 -15.87 -17.66
C LEU A 35 34.87 -16.48 -17.77
N THR A 36 35.08 -17.50 -18.62
CA THR A 36 36.35 -18.24 -18.69
C THR A 36 37.57 -17.34 -18.98
N TYR A 37 37.38 -16.29 -19.78
CA TYR A 37 38.44 -15.36 -20.18
C TYR A 37 38.12 -13.88 -19.89
N ILE A 38 37.17 -13.63 -19.00
CA ILE A 38 36.64 -12.27 -18.77
C ILE A 38 37.11 -11.76 -17.42
N SER A 39 37.86 -10.66 -17.45
CA SER A 39 38.28 -10.00 -16.23
C SER A 39 37.09 -9.29 -15.56
N PRO A 40 37.14 -9.11 -14.22
CA PRO A 40 36.13 -8.35 -13.47
C PRO A 40 35.85 -6.96 -14.05
N VAL A 41 36.89 -6.26 -14.52
CA VAL A 41 36.76 -4.94 -15.16
C VAL A 41 35.90 -5.01 -16.44
N VAL A 42 36.18 -5.99 -17.31
CA VAL A 42 35.45 -6.18 -18.56
C VAL A 42 34.01 -6.58 -18.27
N PHE A 43 33.77 -7.48 -17.31
CA PHE A 43 32.43 -7.87 -16.90
C PHE A 43 31.61 -6.67 -16.40
N LEU A 44 32.19 -5.84 -15.53
CA LEU A 44 31.54 -4.63 -15.02
C LEU A 44 31.27 -3.60 -16.12
N TYR A 45 32.17 -3.48 -17.09
CA TYR A 45 31.95 -2.67 -18.28
C TYR A 45 30.77 -3.17 -19.09
N LEU A 46 30.68 -4.47 -19.37
CA LEU A 46 29.53 -5.05 -20.09
C LEU A 46 28.23 -4.84 -19.31
N LEU A 47 28.25 -5.02 -17.99
CA LEU A 47 27.10 -4.78 -17.11
C LEU A 47 26.63 -3.32 -17.19
N LYS A 48 27.57 -2.37 -17.22
CA LYS A 48 27.31 -0.94 -17.43
C LYS A 48 26.66 -0.69 -18.78
N GLU A 49 27.21 -1.24 -19.85
CA GLU A 49 26.70 -1.06 -21.21
C GLU A 49 25.27 -1.61 -21.35
N CYS A 50 24.98 -2.78 -20.76
CA CYS A 50 23.64 -3.33 -20.72
C CYS A 50 22.66 -2.43 -19.94
N TYR A 51 23.11 -1.81 -18.84
CA TYR A 51 22.29 -0.88 -18.07
C TYR A 51 21.97 0.40 -18.86
N ILE A 52 22.96 0.99 -19.52
CA ILE A 52 22.80 2.23 -20.30
C ILE A 52 21.84 2.02 -21.47
N HIS A 53 22.03 0.95 -22.25
CA HIS A 53 21.27 0.70 -23.47
C HIS A 53 19.89 0.06 -23.25
N GLY A 54 19.56 -0.39 -22.04
CA GLY A 54 18.23 -0.90 -21.75
C GLY A 54 17.14 0.17 -21.96
N THR A 55 15.97 -0.22 -22.48
CA THR A 55 14.84 0.70 -22.70
C THR A 55 13.81 0.71 -21.57
N CYS A 56 13.94 -0.21 -20.60
CA CYS A 56 13.03 -0.34 -19.47
C CYS A 56 13.26 0.71 -18.38
N LYS A 57 12.27 0.89 -17.48
CA LYS A 57 12.46 1.69 -16.24
C LYS A 57 13.58 1.11 -15.38
N ALA A 58 14.28 1.96 -14.61
CA ALA A 58 15.45 1.60 -13.80
C ALA A 58 15.24 0.35 -12.92
N THR A 59 14.12 0.23 -12.21
CA THR A 59 13.82 -0.95 -11.37
C THR A 59 13.70 -2.24 -12.17
N LYS A 60 13.13 -2.19 -13.38
CA LYS A 60 13.05 -3.36 -14.28
C LYS A 60 14.43 -3.73 -14.83
N LYS A 61 15.24 -2.73 -15.22
CA LYS A 61 16.65 -2.94 -15.63
C LYS A 61 17.43 -3.64 -14.52
N PHE A 62 17.33 -3.13 -13.29
CA PHE A 62 18.04 -3.67 -12.13
C PHE A 62 17.69 -5.15 -11.89
N ARG A 63 16.39 -5.50 -11.91
CA ARG A 63 15.94 -6.89 -11.74
C ARG A 63 16.43 -7.81 -12.86
N ALA A 64 16.36 -7.35 -14.10
CA ALA A 64 16.83 -8.11 -15.25
C ALA A 64 18.33 -8.38 -15.14
N LEU A 65 19.14 -7.34 -14.89
CA LEU A 65 20.59 -7.46 -14.74
C LEU A 65 20.97 -8.32 -13.54
N GLN A 66 20.31 -8.19 -12.39
CA GLN A 66 20.52 -9.06 -11.24
C GLN A 66 20.29 -10.54 -11.58
N GLN A 67 19.25 -10.85 -12.35
CA GLN A 67 19.00 -12.21 -12.82
C GLN A 67 20.10 -12.68 -13.78
N GLN A 68 20.58 -11.82 -14.68
CA GLN A 68 21.69 -12.15 -15.56
C GLN A 68 22.96 -12.46 -14.75
N VAL A 69 23.36 -11.59 -13.82
CA VAL A 69 24.53 -11.85 -12.96
C VAL A 69 24.37 -13.16 -12.18
N HIS A 70 23.18 -13.46 -11.67
CA HIS A 70 22.92 -14.74 -10.99
C HIS A 70 23.15 -15.96 -11.90
N LEU A 71 22.71 -15.91 -13.16
CA LEU A 71 22.93 -16.98 -14.14
C LEU A 71 24.41 -17.09 -14.52
N VAL A 72 25.09 -15.95 -14.66
CA VAL A 72 26.54 -15.90 -14.96
C VAL A 72 27.35 -16.59 -13.86
N LEU A 73 27.00 -16.38 -12.59
CA LEU A 73 27.66 -17.04 -11.46
C LEU A 73 27.47 -18.58 -11.47
N GLN A 74 26.38 -19.09 -12.07
CA GLN A 74 26.15 -20.53 -12.22
C GLN A 74 27.09 -21.19 -13.23
N ASN A 75 27.67 -20.42 -14.15
CA ASN A 75 28.60 -20.93 -15.14
C ASN A 75 30.01 -21.17 -14.59
N SER A 76 30.19 -21.15 -13.26
CA SER A 76 31.43 -21.52 -12.56
C SER A 76 32.66 -20.78 -13.10
N PRO A 77 32.78 -19.45 -12.90
CA PRO A 77 33.96 -18.70 -13.30
C PRO A 77 35.25 -19.37 -12.79
N PRO A 78 36.38 -19.26 -13.50
CA PRO A 78 37.59 -20.03 -13.19
C PRO A 78 38.15 -19.82 -11.78
N CYS A 79 38.00 -18.62 -11.21
CA CYS A 79 38.43 -18.30 -9.85
C CYS A 79 37.40 -18.66 -8.77
N GLY A 80 36.21 -19.14 -9.16
CA GLY A 80 35.08 -19.36 -8.26
C GLY A 80 34.10 -18.18 -8.25
N PRO A 81 32.78 -18.44 -8.17
CA PRO A 81 31.75 -17.39 -8.15
C PRO A 81 31.93 -16.33 -7.07
N ALA A 82 32.26 -16.74 -5.83
CA ALA A 82 32.39 -15.84 -4.69
C ALA A 82 33.66 -14.99 -4.82
N VAL A 83 34.80 -15.59 -5.17
CA VAL A 83 36.06 -14.87 -5.42
C VAL A 83 35.89 -13.87 -6.56
N PHE A 84 35.24 -14.26 -7.66
CA PHE A 84 34.97 -13.36 -8.79
C PHE A 84 34.18 -12.11 -8.37
N VAL A 85 33.18 -12.27 -7.49
CA VAL A 85 32.42 -11.14 -6.96
C VAL A 85 33.29 -10.23 -6.09
N VAL A 86 34.15 -10.76 -5.22
CA VAL A 86 35.08 -9.92 -4.43
C VAL A 86 36.01 -9.12 -5.35
N GLN A 87 36.53 -9.74 -6.41
CA GLN A 87 37.37 -9.04 -7.39
C GLN A 87 36.59 -7.94 -8.14
N CYS A 88 35.30 -8.18 -8.47
CA CYS A 88 34.45 -7.12 -9.00
C CYS A 88 34.29 -5.97 -8.01
N LEU A 89 34.10 -6.26 -6.71
CA LEU A 89 33.97 -5.24 -5.68
C LEU A 89 35.24 -4.39 -5.52
N TYR A 90 36.44 -4.96 -5.70
CA TYR A 90 37.68 -4.17 -5.73
C TYR A 90 37.72 -3.14 -6.86
N VAL A 91 37.20 -3.50 -8.03
CA VAL A 91 37.26 -2.67 -9.24
C VAL A 91 36.12 -1.67 -9.31
N LEU A 92 34.95 -2.01 -8.76
CA LEU A 92 33.70 -1.23 -8.86
C LEU A 92 33.83 0.28 -8.56
N PRO A 93 34.62 0.73 -7.57
CA PRO A 93 34.82 2.16 -7.30
C PRO A 93 35.32 2.97 -8.49
N THR A 94 36.03 2.35 -9.43
CA THR A 94 36.49 2.98 -10.68
C THR A 94 35.35 3.35 -11.64
N PHE A 95 34.15 2.80 -11.43
CA PHE A 95 32.97 3.06 -12.25
C PHE A 95 32.14 4.27 -11.79
N GLY A 96 32.62 5.06 -10.83
CA GLY A 96 32.03 6.34 -10.43
C GLY A 96 30.57 6.20 -9.97
N LEU A 97 29.66 6.95 -10.60
CA LEU A 97 28.23 7.01 -10.25
C LEU A 97 27.49 5.66 -10.29
N TYR A 98 28.06 4.64 -10.95
CA TYR A 98 27.47 3.29 -11.03
C TYR A 98 27.92 2.39 -9.88
N SER A 99 28.95 2.77 -9.12
CA SER A 99 29.61 1.92 -8.12
C SER A 99 28.64 1.40 -7.06
N GLU A 100 27.89 2.28 -6.40
CA GLU A 100 26.96 1.90 -5.31
C GLU A 100 25.87 0.95 -5.80
N GLY A 101 25.19 1.33 -6.89
CA GLY A 101 24.11 0.54 -7.47
C GLY A 101 24.57 -0.83 -7.95
N PHE A 102 25.74 -0.92 -8.58
CA PHE A 102 26.28 -2.18 -9.08
C PHE A 102 26.87 -3.05 -7.96
N SER A 103 27.43 -2.44 -6.91
CA SER A 103 27.83 -3.15 -5.70
C SER A 103 26.64 -3.87 -5.08
N HIS A 104 25.50 -3.17 -4.91
CA HIS A 104 24.26 -3.79 -4.44
C HIS A 104 23.73 -4.88 -5.38
N LEU A 105 23.83 -4.68 -6.69
CA LEU A 105 23.37 -5.64 -7.69
C LEU A 105 24.15 -6.95 -7.60
N ILE A 106 25.49 -6.88 -7.63
CA ILE A 106 26.36 -8.06 -7.65
C ILE A 106 26.32 -8.78 -6.30
N ILE A 107 26.36 -8.05 -5.18
CA ILE A 107 26.20 -8.65 -3.85
C ILE A 107 24.87 -9.38 -3.74
N SER A 108 23.78 -8.77 -4.22
CA SER A 108 22.47 -9.41 -4.17
C SER A 108 22.36 -10.63 -5.09
N ALA A 109 23.05 -10.63 -6.24
CA ALA A 109 23.10 -11.80 -7.12
C ALA A 109 23.89 -12.96 -6.48
N LEU A 110 25.02 -12.65 -5.81
CA LEU A 110 25.79 -13.63 -5.05
C LEU A 110 24.98 -14.22 -3.89
N ARG A 111 24.29 -13.39 -3.09
CA ARG A 111 23.40 -13.88 -2.02
C ARG A 111 22.34 -14.85 -2.54
N ARG A 112 21.83 -14.64 -3.76
CA ARG A 112 20.87 -15.55 -4.39
C ARG A 112 21.55 -16.84 -4.85
N PHE A 113 22.77 -16.75 -5.38
CA PHE A 113 23.56 -17.91 -5.79
C PHE A 113 23.92 -18.82 -4.61
N LEU A 114 24.44 -18.26 -3.51
CA LEU A 114 24.86 -19.00 -2.31
C LEU A 114 23.72 -19.77 -1.63
N LYS A 115 22.45 -19.39 -1.85
CA LYS A 115 21.28 -20.13 -1.36
C LYS A 115 21.05 -21.46 -2.09
N VAL A 116 21.58 -21.62 -3.30
CA VAL A 116 21.29 -22.75 -4.21
C VAL A 116 22.53 -23.62 -4.44
N ALA A 117 23.71 -23.00 -4.55
CA ALA A 117 24.97 -23.68 -4.80
C ALA A 117 26.05 -23.08 -3.88
N ALA A 118 26.47 -23.84 -2.87
CA ALA A 118 27.57 -23.46 -1.99
C ALA A 118 28.74 -24.42 -2.20
N THR A 119 29.84 -23.92 -2.76
CA THR A 119 31.13 -24.63 -2.80
C THR A 119 31.99 -24.14 -1.62
N SER A 120 32.44 -25.07 -0.77
CA SER A 120 33.09 -24.72 0.50
C SER A 120 34.47 -24.06 0.35
N GLU A 121 35.17 -24.30 -0.77
CA GLU A 121 36.55 -23.83 -0.99
C GLU A 121 36.59 -22.40 -1.54
N ASP A 122 35.83 -22.10 -2.60
CA ASP A 122 35.64 -20.75 -3.17
C ASP A 122 35.20 -19.74 -2.09
N LEU A 123 34.27 -20.14 -1.21
CA LEU A 123 33.80 -19.26 -0.14
C LEU A 123 34.88 -18.99 0.92
N ALA A 124 35.77 -19.94 1.20
CA ALA A 124 36.84 -19.76 2.18
C ALA A 124 37.89 -18.76 1.69
N GLU A 125 38.27 -18.83 0.41
CA GLU A 125 39.17 -17.86 -0.23
C GLU A 125 38.50 -16.49 -0.34
N ALA A 126 37.26 -16.43 -0.83
CA ALA A 126 36.50 -15.20 -0.95
C ALA A 126 36.33 -14.48 0.40
N LYS A 127 36.15 -15.22 1.50
CA LYS A 127 36.07 -14.66 2.86
C LYS A 127 37.36 -13.95 3.26
N MET A 128 38.53 -14.51 2.93
CA MET A 128 39.83 -13.87 3.21
C MET A 128 40.05 -12.62 2.34
N LEU A 129 39.69 -12.69 1.06
CA LEU A 129 39.76 -11.54 0.15
C LEU A 129 38.79 -10.42 0.55
N ALA A 130 37.59 -10.77 1.03
CA ALA A 130 36.61 -9.80 1.53
C ALA A 130 37.10 -9.13 2.83
N ALA A 131 37.81 -9.85 3.69
CA ALA A 131 38.46 -9.29 4.88
C ALA A 131 39.57 -8.30 4.50
N GLN A 132 40.41 -8.64 3.50
CA GLN A 132 41.41 -7.71 2.96
C GLN A 132 40.74 -6.47 2.33
N LEU A 133 39.68 -6.66 1.54
CA LEU A 133 38.92 -5.57 0.94
C LEU A 133 38.36 -4.62 2.01
N PHE A 134 37.86 -5.16 3.12
CA PHE A 134 37.42 -4.34 4.26
C PHE A 134 38.56 -3.50 4.84
N LEU A 135 39.74 -4.08 5.06
CA LEU A 135 40.92 -3.32 5.53
C LEU A 135 41.32 -2.23 4.54
N ASP A 136 41.31 -2.54 3.24
CA ASP A 136 41.68 -1.59 2.18
C ASP A 136 40.66 -0.44 2.09
N ILE A 137 39.38 -0.71 2.34
CA ILE A 137 38.33 0.31 2.38
C ILE A 137 38.52 1.25 3.57
N VAL A 138 38.68 0.69 4.77
CA VAL A 138 38.89 1.48 6.00
C VAL A 138 40.22 2.25 5.91
N GLY A 139 41.25 1.65 5.31
CA GLY A 139 42.53 2.28 5.00
C GLY A 139 42.48 3.30 3.86
N SER A 140 41.29 3.63 3.33
CA SER A 140 41.06 4.61 2.25
C SER A 140 41.76 4.27 0.92
N SER A 141 42.15 3.02 0.71
CA SER A 141 42.75 2.52 -0.53
C SER A 141 41.69 2.16 -1.57
N VAL A 142 40.50 1.77 -1.13
CA VAL A 142 39.34 1.44 -1.97
C VAL A 142 38.12 2.21 -1.46
N ASN A 143 37.37 2.89 -2.32
CA ASN A 143 36.25 3.73 -1.87
C ASN A 143 34.89 3.06 -2.11
N HIS A 144 34.26 2.60 -1.02
CA HIS A 144 32.90 2.06 -1.02
C HIS A 144 32.03 2.81 -0.02
N ASP A 145 30.75 2.95 -0.35
CA ASP A 145 29.74 3.45 0.59
C ASP A 145 29.63 2.53 1.82
N GLU A 146 29.41 3.10 2.99
CA GLU A 146 29.32 2.39 4.27
C GLU A 146 28.29 1.25 4.23
N GLY A 147 27.14 1.47 3.58
CA GLY A 147 26.10 0.45 3.43
C GLY A 147 26.50 -0.69 2.50
N VAL A 148 27.44 -0.46 1.56
CA VAL A 148 28.06 -1.52 0.76
C VAL A 148 29.03 -2.33 1.63
N VAL A 149 29.85 -1.67 2.45
CA VAL A 149 30.81 -2.33 3.36
C VAL A 149 30.11 -3.33 4.27
N VAL A 150 29.03 -2.91 4.94
CA VAL A 150 28.23 -3.79 5.79
C VAL A 150 27.73 -5.01 5.01
N LYS A 151 27.23 -4.80 3.79
CA LYS A 151 26.72 -5.89 2.94
C LYS A 151 27.82 -6.84 2.49
N ILE A 152 29.05 -6.37 2.26
CA ILE A 152 30.21 -7.20 1.95
C ILE A 152 30.48 -8.13 3.14
N LEU A 153 30.65 -7.58 4.34
CA LEU A 153 30.95 -8.34 5.56
C LEU A 153 29.89 -9.42 5.85
N GLU A 154 28.60 -9.07 5.73
CA GLU A 154 27.50 -10.03 5.92
C GLU A 154 27.46 -11.12 4.84
N THR A 155 27.72 -10.77 3.57
CA THR A 155 27.56 -11.73 2.45
C THR A 155 28.65 -12.78 2.44
N PHE A 156 29.87 -12.37 2.77
CA PHE A 156 31.03 -13.26 2.84
C PHE A 156 31.24 -13.85 4.23
N ASP A 157 30.38 -13.52 5.21
CA ASP A 157 30.49 -13.97 6.60
C ASP A 157 31.90 -13.72 7.18
N VAL A 158 32.39 -12.49 7.01
CA VAL A 158 33.71 -12.07 7.50
C VAL A 158 33.63 -11.86 9.01
N GLN A 159 34.36 -12.66 9.77
CA GLN A 159 34.39 -12.59 11.23
C GLN A 159 35.74 -12.04 11.74
N LEU A 160 35.83 -11.69 13.02
CA LEU A 160 37.07 -11.17 13.64
C LEU A 160 38.32 -12.04 13.37
N PRO A 161 38.24 -13.39 13.38
CA PRO A 161 39.40 -14.24 13.07
C PRO A 161 39.91 -14.07 11.63
N ASN A 162 39.03 -13.75 10.68
CA ASN A 162 39.43 -13.50 9.30
C ASN A 162 40.21 -12.20 9.19
N ILE A 163 39.72 -11.15 9.85
CA ILE A 163 40.38 -9.83 9.89
C ILE A 163 41.74 -9.93 10.57
N GLU A 164 41.82 -10.59 11.73
CA GLU A 164 43.09 -10.76 12.47
C GLU A 164 44.13 -11.50 11.62
N LYS A 165 43.71 -12.56 10.91
CA LYS A 165 44.60 -13.35 10.05
C LYS A 165 45.16 -12.53 8.88
N VAL A 166 44.38 -11.59 8.33
CA VAL A 166 44.86 -10.68 7.28
C VAL A 166 45.79 -9.60 7.85
N MET A 167 45.44 -9.02 9.00
CA MET A 167 46.26 -7.98 9.65
C MET A 167 47.61 -8.52 10.16
N CYS A 168 47.64 -9.77 10.63
CA CYS A 168 48.83 -10.38 11.25
C CYS A 168 49.08 -11.79 10.68
N PRO A 169 49.59 -11.92 9.45
CA PRO A 169 49.78 -13.22 8.80
C PRO A 169 50.77 -14.17 9.50
N LEU A 170 51.65 -13.61 10.36
CA LEU A 170 52.74 -14.32 11.04
C LEU A 170 52.43 -14.72 12.49
N LYS A 171 51.24 -14.44 13.03
CA LYS A 171 50.88 -14.89 14.39
C LYS A 171 50.73 -16.42 14.41
N GLU A 172 51.51 -17.10 15.25
CA GLU A 172 51.41 -18.53 15.49
C GLU A 172 50.05 -18.91 16.11
N LYS A 173 49.63 -20.16 15.92
CA LYS A 173 48.28 -20.69 16.20
C LYS A 173 47.78 -20.58 17.65
N ASP A 174 48.60 -20.15 18.60
CA ASP A 174 48.32 -20.27 20.04
C ASP A 174 47.98 -18.95 20.76
N ASP A 175 47.97 -17.80 20.06
CA ASP A 175 47.47 -16.54 20.64
C ASP A 175 46.04 -16.26 20.14
N TYR A 176 45.05 -16.76 20.87
CA TYR A 176 43.61 -16.63 20.56
C TYR A 176 43.05 -15.20 20.77
N SER A 177 43.89 -14.22 21.07
CA SER A 177 43.46 -12.84 21.27
C SER A 177 43.28 -12.12 19.93
N PHE A 178 42.02 -12.00 19.47
CA PHE A 178 41.62 -11.16 18.32
C PHE A 178 41.51 -9.67 18.68
N ASP A 179 42.28 -9.23 19.67
CA ASP A 179 42.19 -7.91 20.27
C ASP A 179 42.54 -6.79 19.27
N SER A 180 43.44 -7.05 18.32
CA SER A 180 43.82 -6.07 17.30
C SER A 180 42.70 -5.86 16.29
N ALA A 181 42.17 -6.94 15.71
CA ALA A 181 41.03 -6.90 14.80
C ALA A 181 39.78 -6.31 15.48
N LYS A 182 39.53 -6.68 16.74
CA LYS A 182 38.41 -6.12 17.51
C LYS A 182 38.55 -4.61 17.69
N ARG A 183 39.72 -4.12 18.13
CA ARG A 183 39.97 -2.67 18.27
C ARG A 183 39.82 -1.93 16.94
N PHE A 184 40.30 -2.53 15.85
CA PHE A 184 40.18 -1.96 14.51
C PHE A 184 38.70 -1.81 14.09
N VAL A 185 37.91 -2.87 14.26
CA VAL A 185 36.47 -2.86 13.96
C VAL A 185 35.73 -1.87 14.87
N GLU A 186 36.06 -1.82 16.16
CA GLU A 186 35.46 -0.88 17.11
C GLU A 186 35.75 0.57 16.74
N GLN A 187 36.97 0.89 16.28
CA GLN A 187 37.31 2.21 15.78
C GLN A 187 36.47 2.58 14.55
N TYR A 188 36.35 1.66 13.57
CA TYR A 188 35.52 1.92 12.39
C TYR A 188 34.04 2.13 12.75
N ILE A 189 33.51 1.35 13.69
CA ILE A 189 32.15 1.53 14.20
C ILE A 189 32.00 2.89 14.90
N TYR A 190 33.00 3.32 15.65
CA TYR A 190 33.00 4.65 16.28
C TYR A 190 32.95 5.76 15.23
N ASP A 191 33.74 5.64 14.16
CA ASP A 191 33.73 6.60 13.04
C ASP A 191 32.34 6.64 12.35
N LEU A 192 31.67 5.50 12.18
CA LEU A 192 30.29 5.44 11.67
C LEU A 192 29.31 6.16 12.60
N ILE A 193 29.47 6.04 13.92
CA ILE A 193 28.62 6.72 14.91
C ILE A 193 28.83 8.24 14.84
N ASP A 194 30.08 8.70 14.71
CA ASP A 194 30.43 10.11 14.55
C ASP A 194 29.85 10.68 13.24
N CYS A 195 29.85 9.89 12.17
CA CYS A 195 29.19 10.20 10.90
C CYS A 195 27.65 10.08 10.94
N GLN A 196 27.04 9.78 12.10
CA GLN A 196 25.60 9.57 12.28
C GLN A 196 25.01 8.39 11.48
N SER A 197 25.85 7.41 11.11
CA SER A 197 25.49 6.20 10.39
C SER A 197 25.05 5.07 11.34
N TYR A 198 24.03 5.34 12.16
CA TYR A 198 23.65 4.47 13.29
C TYR A 198 23.17 3.08 12.88
N MET A 199 22.46 2.95 11.75
CA MET A 199 21.99 1.64 11.27
C MET A 199 23.16 0.75 10.86
N ASN A 200 24.16 1.31 10.18
CA ASN A 200 25.36 0.58 9.77
C ASN A 200 26.18 0.18 11.00
N ALA A 201 26.39 1.12 11.95
CA ALA A 201 27.06 0.85 13.21
C ALA A 201 26.41 -0.30 14.01
N VAL A 202 25.09 -0.25 14.22
CA VAL A 202 24.34 -1.31 14.92
C VAL A 202 24.42 -2.65 14.17
N THR A 203 24.40 -2.63 12.84
CA THR A 203 24.51 -3.85 12.03
C THR A 203 25.88 -4.50 12.21
N LEU A 204 26.97 -3.72 12.24
CA LEU A 204 28.31 -4.25 12.50
C LEU A 204 28.49 -4.73 13.94
N LEU A 205 27.94 -4.01 14.93
CA LEU A 205 27.95 -4.44 16.33
C LEU A 205 27.26 -5.81 16.48
N GLU A 206 26.11 -6.01 15.83
CA GLU A 206 25.42 -7.30 15.80
C GLU A 206 26.25 -8.37 15.08
N HIS A 207 26.76 -8.07 13.89
CA HIS A 207 27.52 -9.01 13.06
C HIS A 207 28.77 -9.55 13.77
N PHE A 208 29.53 -8.68 14.44
CA PHE A 208 30.73 -9.06 15.19
C PHE A 208 30.46 -9.41 16.66
N SER A 209 29.19 -9.46 17.07
CA SER A 209 28.78 -9.75 18.45
C SER A 209 29.40 -8.82 19.52
N ILE A 210 29.58 -7.54 19.20
CA ILE A 210 30.16 -6.53 20.09
C ILE A 210 29.04 -5.86 20.89
N ARG A 211 29.06 -6.01 22.22
CA ARG A 211 27.99 -5.54 23.14
C ARG A 211 28.33 -4.25 23.92
N GLN A 212 29.37 -3.54 23.52
CA GLN A 212 29.80 -2.33 24.25
C GLN A 212 28.74 -1.21 24.14
N SER A 213 28.68 -0.32 25.15
CA SER A 213 27.83 0.88 25.16
C SER A 213 26.31 0.64 25.06
N GLY A 214 25.75 -0.22 25.92
CA GLY A 214 24.34 -0.63 25.86
C GLY A 214 23.30 0.50 25.91
N GLU A 215 23.17 1.18 27.06
CA GLU A 215 22.10 2.17 27.30
C GLU A 215 22.44 3.57 26.77
N SER A 216 23.68 4.04 26.96
CA SER A 216 24.13 5.37 26.52
C SER A 216 24.04 5.55 25.00
N PHE A 217 24.29 4.48 24.24
CA PHE A 217 24.15 4.49 22.79
C PHE A 217 22.68 4.51 22.36
N LEU A 218 21.83 3.75 23.05
CA LEU A 218 20.38 3.78 22.84
C LEU A 218 19.82 5.19 23.04
N ASP A 219 20.19 5.85 24.14
CA ASP A 219 19.76 7.23 24.44
C ASP A 219 20.22 8.22 23.37
N THR A 220 21.41 8.00 22.82
CA THR A 220 21.94 8.82 21.72
C THR A 220 21.11 8.65 20.45
N MET A 221 20.81 7.41 20.04
CA MET A 221 19.94 7.13 18.90
C MET A 221 18.53 7.69 19.11
N MET A 222 17.97 7.54 20.30
CA MET A 222 16.65 8.09 20.63
C MET A 222 16.63 9.62 20.56
N ARG A 223 17.67 10.32 21.04
CA ARG A 223 17.80 11.79 20.89
C ARG A 223 17.91 12.24 19.44
N LYS A 224 18.54 11.44 18.59
CA LYS A 224 18.70 11.71 17.15
C LYS A 224 17.51 11.25 16.29
N ASN A 225 16.46 10.69 16.91
CA ASN A 225 15.27 10.13 16.24
C ASN A 225 15.56 8.91 15.35
N GLU A 226 16.62 8.17 15.66
CA GLU A 226 17.06 6.98 14.91
C GLU A 226 16.39 5.70 15.45
N PHE A 227 15.06 5.68 15.38
CA PHE A 227 14.22 4.67 16.02
C PHE A 227 14.47 3.25 15.51
N LYS A 228 14.70 3.08 14.19
CA LYS A 228 14.95 1.75 13.61
C LYS A 228 16.28 1.17 14.07
N ALA A 229 17.32 2.00 14.16
CA ALA A 229 18.63 1.57 14.66
C ALA A 229 18.54 1.24 16.16
N ALA A 230 17.83 2.07 16.93
CA ALA A 230 17.54 1.83 18.34
C ALA A 230 16.78 0.50 18.58
N GLU A 231 15.77 0.19 17.77
CA GLU A 231 15.02 -1.07 17.84
C GLU A 231 15.91 -2.28 17.53
N LYS A 232 16.73 -2.21 16.47
CA LYS A 232 17.67 -3.29 16.12
C LYS A 232 18.68 -3.51 17.24
N TRP A 233 19.25 -2.44 17.79
CA TRP A 233 20.21 -2.51 18.90
C TRP A 233 19.60 -3.10 20.17
N ALA A 234 18.42 -2.63 20.57
CA ALA A 234 17.71 -3.15 21.72
C ALA A 234 17.38 -4.64 21.56
N THR A 235 16.96 -5.06 20.36
CA THR A 235 16.67 -6.46 20.05
C THR A 235 17.91 -7.34 20.20
N PHE A 236 19.06 -6.89 19.67
CA PHE A 236 20.33 -7.60 19.79
C PHE A 236 20.83 -7.71 21.24
N MET A 237 20.72 -6.62 22.02
CA MET A 237 21.12 -6.60 23.43
C MET A 237 20.17 -7.40 24.32
N GLY A 238 18.91 -7.55 23.90
CA GLY A 238 17.91 -8.40 24.50
C GLY A 238 16.95 -7.67 25.43
N LYS A 239 16.22 -8.46 26.22
CA LYS A 239 15.08 -8.02 27.03
C LYS A 239 15.35 -6.78 27.92
N PRO A 240 16.49 -6.64 28.62
CA PRO A 240 16.73 -5.46 29.45
C PRO A 240 16.70 -4.15 28.66
N LEU A 241 17.39 -4.09 27.51
CA LEU A 241 17.47 -2.88 26.71
C LEU A 241 16.17 -2.59 25.95
N LEU A 242 15.43 -3.65 25.58
CA LEU A 242 14.07 -3.50 25.04
C LEU A 242 13.12 -2.85 26.05
N CYS A 243 13.21 -3.17 27.34
CA CYS A 243 12.42 -2.51 28.37
C CYS A 243 12.77 -1.02 28.51
N VAL A 244 14.05 -0.66 28.38
CA VAL A 244 14.50 0.75 28.38
C VAL A 244 13.95 1.48 27.15
N LEU A 245 14.01 0.86 25.97
CA LEU A 245 13.45 1.43 24.74
C LEU A 245 11.93 1.66 24.85
N VAL A 246 11.18 0.70 25.39
CA VAL A 246 9.74 0.85 25.59
C VAL A 246 9.42 2.01 26.54
N LYS A 247 10.16 2.16 27.65
CA LYS A 247 10.04 3.32 28.56
C LYS A 247 10.34 4.63 27.83
N ALA A 248 11.43 4.69 27.07
CA ALA A 248 11.79 5.87 26.29
C ALA A 248 10.71 6.26 25.26
N TYR A 249 10.02 5.28 24.65
CA TYR A 249 8.88 5.56 23.78
C TYR A 249 7.67 6.11 24.55
N ILE A 250 7.39 5.59 25.74
CA ILE A 250 6.29 6.06 26.60
C ILE A 250 6.53 7.50 27.03
N ASP A 251 7.74 7.82 27.48
CA ASP A 251 8.13 9.16 27.94
C ASP A 251 8.02 10.20 26.81
N ARG A 252 8.16 9.78 25.55
CA ARG A 252 8.01 10.60 24.34
C ARG A 252 6.60 10.57 23.75
N ASN A 253 5.63 9.95 24.42
CA ASN A 253 4.25 9.76 23.94
C ASN A 253 4.15 9.00 22.59
N MET A 254 5.12 8.14 22.28
CA MET A 254 5.19 7.31 21.06
C MET A 254 4.54 5.94 21.27
N LEU A 255 3.24 5.94 21.62
CA LEU A 255 2.49 4.74 22.01
C LEU A 255 2.45 3.63 20.94
N ASN A 256 2.42 3.99 19.65
CA ASN A 256 2.40 2.99 18.58
C ASN A 256 3.72 2.22 18.50
N ASN A 257 4.86 2.91 18.58
CA ASN A 257 6.18 2.28 18.60
C ASN A 257 6.31 1.37 19.83
N ALA A 258 5.97 1.88 21.02
CA ALA A 258 5.96 1.08 22.24
C ALA A 258 5.13 -0.21 22.09
N TYR A 259 3.91 -0.10 21.52
CA TYR A 259 3.05 -1.26 21.28
C TYR A 259 3.65 -2.27 20.31
N GLN A 260 4.24 -1.80 19.19
CA GLN A 260 4.87 -2.71 18.22
C GLN A 260 6.07 -3.43 18.85
N THR A 261 6.94 -2.72 19.57
CA THR A 261 8.09 -3.30 20.27
C THR A 261 7.64 -4.34 21.30
N ILE A 262 6.62 -4.03 22.11
CA ILE A 262 6.05 -4.97 23.10
C ILE A 262 5.50 -6.23 22.40
N LYS A 263 4.76 -6.05 21.31
CA LYS A 263 4.13 -7.16 20.58
C LYS A 263 5.15 -8.07 19.89
N GLN A 264 6.15 -7.49 19.23
CA GLN A 264 7.17 -8.24 18.48
C GLN A 264 8.13 -9.01 19.39
N ASN A 265 8.38 -8.50 20.60
CA ASN A 265 9.35 -9.07 21.55
C ASN A 265 8.71 -9.77 22.75
N ASN A 266 7.39 -10.04 22.71
CA ASN A 266 6.64 -10.73 23.76
C ASN A 266 6.72 -10.07 25.16
N LEU A 267 6.79 -8.74 25.24
CA LEU A 267 6.98 -7.99 26.50
C LEU A 267 5.66 -7.60 27.20
N ARG A 268 4.61 -8.42 27.03
CA ARG A 268 3.26 -8.09 27.51
C ARG A 268 3.15 -8.13 29.03
N GLN A 269 3.92 -8.99 29.68
CA GLN A 269 3.91 -9.14 31.15
C GLN A 269 4.59 -7.96 31.84
N GLU A 270 5.57 -7.36 31.18
CA GLU A 270 6.36 -6.23 31.69
C GLU A 270 5.63 -4.90 31.57
N PHE A 271 4.74 -4.76 30.57
CA PHE A 271 4.01 -3.54 30.29
C PHE A 271 2.50 -3.77 30.01
N PRO A 272 1.75 -4.37 30.96
CA PRO A 272 0.33 -4.67 30.77
C PRO A 272 -0.51 -3.40 30.56
N ASP A 273 -0.26 -2.34 31.33
CA ASP A 273 -1.01 -1.08 31.28
C ASP A 273 -0.81 -0.34 29.96
N VAL A 274 0.43 -0.31 29.47
CA VAL A 274 0.79 0.34 28.20
C VAL A 274 0.14 -0.43 27.05
N TYR A 275 0.20 -1.76 27.10
CA TYR A 275 -0.44 -2.61 26.10
C TYR A 275 -1.96 -2.37 26.05
N HIS A 276 -2.60 -2.23 27.21
CA HIS A 276 -4.03 -1.89 27.31
C HIS A 276 -4.34 -0.49 26.74
N LYS A 277 -3.61 0.53 27.20
CA LYS A 277 -3.76 1.93 26.77
C LYS A 277 -3.56 2.11 25.26
N CYS A 278 -2.62 1.37 24.67
CA CYS A 278 -2.41 1.37 23.23
C CYS A 278 -3.60 0.76 22.47
N LYS A 279 -4.22 -0.31 23.00
CA LYS A 279 -5.45 -0.87 22.42
C LYS A 279 -6.62 0.10 22.53
N GLU A 280 -6.84 0.72 23.68
CA GLU A 280 -7.87 1.75 23.86
C GLU A 280 -7.68 2.94 22.90
N SER A 281 -6.47 3.47 22.77
CA SER A 281 -6.21 4.59 21.85
C SER A 281 -6.43 4.21 20.37
N SER A 282 -6.14 2.95 20.00
CA SER A 282 -6.44 2.41 18.68
C SER A 282 -7.95 2.27 18.44
N LEU A 283 -8.69 1.78 19.45
CA LEU A 283 -10.15 1.68 19.40
C LEU A 283 -10.80 3.06 19.30
N LYS A 284 -10.35 4.03 20.10
CA LYS A 284 -10.83 5.42 20.05
C LYS A 284 -10.67 6.02 18.65
N LYS A 285 -9.50 5.85 18.04
CA LYS A 285 -9.24 6.31 16.65
C LYS A 285 -10.15 5.64 15.61
N LEU A 286 -10.58 4.40 15.84
CA LEU A 286 -11.52 3.72 14.94
C LEU A 286 -12.95 4.24 15.16
N ALA A 287 -13.37 4.38 16.42
CA ALA A 287 -14.67 4.93 16.79
C ALA A 287 -14.85 6.37 16.26
N GLU A 288 -13.85 7.24 16.43
CA GLU A 288 -13.84 8.63 15.88
C GLU A 288 -13.98 8.67 14.35
N LYS A 289 -13.56 7.60 13.66
CA LYS A 289 -13.70 7.47 12.20
C LYS A 289 -15.02 6.83 11.76
N GLY A 290 -15.86 6.40 12.68
CA GLY A 290 -17.08 5.62 12.41
C GLY A 290 -16.81 4.17 12.01
N CYS A 291 -15.62 3.63 12.27
CA CYS A 291 -15.24 2.25 11.97
C CYS A 291 -15.66 1.30 13.12
N TRP A 292 -16.94 1.28 13.47
CA TRP A 292 -17.43 0.61 14.68
C TRP A 292 -17.26 -0.91 14.64
N ASP A 293 -17.64 -1.56 13.55
CA ASP A 293 -17.53 -3.02 13.43
C ASP A 293 -16.05 -3.47 13.40
N VAL A 294 -15.14 -2.61 12.94
CA VAL A 294 -13.68 -2.82 13.05
C VAL A 294 -13.22 -2.75 14.49
N ALA A 295 -13.70 -1.73 15.20
CA ALA A 295 -13.35 -1.51 16.59
C ALA A 295 -13.82 -2.70 17.42
N GLU A 296 -15.05 -3.15 17.19
CA GLU A 296 -15.65 -4.34 17.78
C GLU A 296 -14.80 -5.59 17.51
N ALA A 297 -14.49 -5.89 16.24
CA ALA A 297 -13.64 -7.03 15.87
C ALA A 297 -12.25 -6.98 16.52
N ARG A 298 -11.68 -5.78 16.71
CA ARG A 298 -10.37 -5.60 17.38
C ARG A 298 -10.39 -5.80 18.89
N THR A 299 -11.55 -5.80 19.52
CA THR A 299 -11.65 -6.11 20.96
C THR A 299 -11.28 -7.55 21.25
N ASN A 300 -11.39 -8.47 20.26
CA ASN A 300 -11.23 -9.91 20.42
C ASN A 300 -12.05 -10.47 21.60
N ASN A 301 -13.29 -10.01 21.76
CA ASN A 301 -14.19 -10.37 22.86
C ASN A 301 -13.63 -10.06 24.27
N ASN A 302 -12.68 -9.13 24.38
CA ASN A 302 -12.21 -8.66 25.67
C ASN A 302 -13.26 -7.72 26.29
N ARG A 303 -13.81 -8.11 27.45
CA ARG A 303 -14.88 -7.38 28.13
C ARG A 303 -14.54 -5.91 28.41
N GLN A 304 -13.33 -5.60 28.89
CA GLN A 304 -12.94 -4.21 29.20
C GLN A 304 -12.88 -3.33 27.95
N LEU A 305 -12.37 -3.87 26.84
CA LEU A 305 -12.31 -3.15 25.57
C LEU A 305 -13.70 -2.97 24.94
N LEU A 306 -14.60 -3.94 25.13
CA LEU A 306 -16.01 -3.84 24.72
C LEU A 306 -16.75 -2.78 25.53
N GLU A 307 -16.60 -2.78 26.86
CA GLU A 307 -17.16 -1.75 27.74
C GLU A 307 -16.64 -0.35 27.38
N TYR A 308 -15.35 -0.23 27.03
CA TYR A 308 -14.80 1.02 26.53
C TYR A 308 -15.38 1.42 25.16
N LEU A 309 -15.63 0.46 24.26
CA LEU A 309 -16.28 0.74 22.98
C LEU A 309 -17.72 1.22 23.16
N VAL A 310 -18.47 0.62 24.10
CA VAL A 310 -19.82 1.08 24.50
C VAL A 310 -19.77 2.50 25.05
N TYR A 311 -18.80 2.80 25.93
CA TYR A 311 -18.60 4.16 26.43
C TYR A 311 -18.34 5.16 25.30
N LEU A 312 -17.49 4.82 24.32
CA LEU A 312 -17.24 5.67 23.16
C LEU A 312 -18.49 5.89 22.29
N ALA A 313 -19.32 4.85 22.10
CA ALA A 313 -20.57 4.97 21.35
C ALA A 313 -21.57 5.88 22.06
N MET A 314 -21.65 5.76 23.39
CA MET A 314 -22.49 6.61 24.24
C MET A 314 -22.02 8.07 24.23
N GLU A 315 -20.71 8.33 24.37
CA GLU A 315 -20.15 9.69 24.26
C GLU A 315 -20.39 10.31 22.87
N ALA A 316 -20.42 9.49 21.83
CA ALA A 316 -20.69 9.92 20.46
C ALA A 316 -22.18 10.05 20.13
N GLY A 317 -23.08 9.68 21.05
CA GLY A 317 -24.54 9.77 20.86
C GLY A 317 -25.15 8.67 19.98
N TYR A 318 -24.45 7.55 19.75
CA TYR A 318 -24.95 6.42 18.94
C TYR A 318 -25.69 5.40 19.82
N ILE A 319 -26.90 5.76 20.27
CA ILE A 319 -27.71 4.95 21.20
C ILE A 319 -28.00 3.57 20.60
N GLU A 320 -28.34 3.50 19.31
CA GLU A 320 -28.64 2.24 18.64
C GLU A 320 -27.43 1.27 18.62
N LYS A 321 -26.21 1.82 18.53
CA LYS A 321 -24.98 1.00 18.58
C LYS A 321 -24.65 0.59 20.02
N VAL A 322 -24.98 1.42 21.01
CA VAL A 322 -24.87 1.06 22.44
C VAL A 322 -25.76 -0.14 22.74
N ASP A 323 -27.03 -0.09 22.35
CA ASP A 323 -27.99 -1.18 22.58
C ASP A 323 -27.54 -2.46 21.88
N GLU A 324 -27.17 -2.36 20.59
CA GLU A 324 -26.64 -3.48 19.80
C GLU A 324 -25.44 -4.17 20.47
N LEU A 325 -24.47 -3.40 20.96
CA LEU A 325 -23.28 -3.93 21.63
C LEU A 325 -23.63 -4.54 22.99
N CYS A 326 -24.53 -3.93 23.74
CA CYS A 326 -24.95 -4.43 25.05
C CYS A 326 -25.70 -5.75 24.94
N GLU A 327 -26.62 -5.87 23.98
CA GLU A 327 -27.37 -7.10 23.71
C GLU A 327 -26.44 -8.21 23.19
N ARG A 328 -25.62 -7.92 22.17
CA ARG A 328 -24.75 -8.91 21.52
C ARG A 328 -23.76 -9.56 22.48
N TYR A 329 -23.27 -8.80 23.47
CA TYR A 329 -22.25 -9.25 24.41
C TYR A 329 -22.74 -9.41 25.86
N SER A 330 -24.05 -9.31 26.10
CA SER A 330 -24.67 -9.43 27.42
C SER A 330 -23.99 -8.53 28.47
N LEU A 331 -23.82 -7.24 28.15
CA LEU A 331 -23.14 -6.25 29.00
C LEU A 331 -24.08 -5.54 29.98
N GLU A 332 -25.11 -6.26 30.47
CA GLU A 332 -26.10 -5.74 31.41
C GLU A 332 -25.43 -5.22 32.71
N GLY A 333 -25.79 -4.01 33.15
CA GLY A 333 -25.32 -3.37 34.39
C GLY A 333 -24.31 -2.21 34.22
N PHE A 334 -23.58 -2.12 33.09
CA PHE A 334 -22.58 -1.05 32.86
C PHE A 334 -23.19 0.36 32.75
N LEU A 335 -24.39 0.46 32.14
CA LEU A 335 -25.09 1.72 31.90
C LEU A 335 -25.53 2.43 33.19
N SER A 336 -25.65 1.74 34.32
CA SER A 336 -26.16 2.32 35.57
C SER A 336 -25.15 3.20 36.32
N ALA A 337 -23.85 3.10 36.01
CA ALA A 337 -22.78 3.64 36.87
C ALA A 337 -22.08 4.92 36.34
N LYS A 338 -22.30 5.33 35.09
CA LYS A 338 -21.50 6.39 34.43
C LYS A 338 -22.29 7.33 33.52
N VAL A 339 -23.55 7.65 33.83
CA VAL A 339 -24.35 8.59 33.02
C VAL A 339 -24.33 9.98 33.66
N PRO A 340 -23.59 10.96 33.12
CA PRO A 340 -23.90 12.37 33.35
C PRO A 340 -25.06 12.75 32.41
N GLU A 341 -26.22 13.05 32.99
CA GLU A 341 -27.41 13.55 32.28
C GLU A 341 -27.15 14.84 31.47
N ALA A 342 -26.02 15.53 31.74
CA ALA A 342 -25.65 16.79 31.10
C ALA A 342 -24.95 16.66 29.73
N SER A 343 -24.51 15.47 29.32
CA SER A 343 -23.76 15.28 28.05
C SER A 343 -24.64 14.88 26.86
N LEU A 344 -25.93 14.64 27.06
CA LEU A 344 -26.92 14.28 26.03
C LEU A 344 -27.41 15.49 25.21
N LEU A 345 -26.56 16.50 25.00
CA LEU A 345 -26.81 17.54 24.00
C LEU A 345 -26.73 16.86 22.62
N HIS A 346 -27.88 16.33 22.21
CA HIS A 346 -28.12 15.54 21.01
C HIS A 346 -27.40 16.14 19.80
N SER A 347 -26.37 15.47 19.33
CA SER A 347 -26.08 15.48 17.90
C SER A 347 -27.22 14.76 17.20
N ARG A 348 -28.31 15.48 16.93
CA ARG A 348 -29.41 14.98 16.11
C ARG A 348 -28.85 14.63 14.73
N TYR A 349 -28.96 13.37 14.34
CA TYR A 349 -28.68 12.93 12.97
C TYR A 349 -29.94 13.07 12.10
N LEU A 350 -29.74 13.20 10.79
CA LEU A 350 -30.82 13.17 9.80
C LEU A 350 -31.49 11.80 9.80
N ASN A 351 -32.82 11.79 9.68
CA ASN A 351 -33.65 10.60 9.55
C ASN A 351 -34.44 10.63 8.24
N LEU A 352 -34.81 9.48 7.70
CA LEU A 352 -35.53 9.39 6.41
C LEU A 352 -36.89 10.10 6.44
N ASN A 353 -37.53 10.12 7.62
CA ASN A 353 -38.81 10.80 7.83
C ASN A 353 -38.73 12.32 7.55
N GLU A 354 -37.54 12.92 7.62
CA GLU A 354 -37.31 14.34 7.32
C GLU A 354 -37.32 14.64 5.81
N PHE A 355 -37.22 13.59 4.98
CA PHE A 355 -37.10 13.69 3.53
C PHE A 355 -38.36 13.25 2.78
N PHE A 356 -39.44 12.88 3.49
CA PHE A 356 -40.69 12.40 2.89
C PHE A 356 -40.50 11.24 1.90
N VAL A 357 -39.50 10.38 2.16
CA VAL A 357 -39.30 9.15 1.39
C VAL A 357 -40.50 8.24 1.62
N GLU A 358 -41.18 7.89 0.54
CA GLU A 358 -42.38 7.06 0.55
C GLU A 358 -42.01 5.58 0.70
N ASP A 359 -41.00 5.12 -0.04
CA ASP A 359 -40.62 3.71 -0.10
C ASP A 359 -39.10 3.50 -0.18
N ILE A 360 -38.59 2.51 0.56
CA ILE A 360 -37.28 1.89 0.35
C ILE A 360 -37.51 0.51 -0.29
N ILE A 361 -37.05 0.34 -1.52
CA ILE A 361 -37.31 -0.83 -2.33
C ILE A 361 -36.02 -1.63 -2.48
N TRP A 362 -36.00 -2.84 -1.96
CA TRP A 362 -34.93 -3.80 -2.19
C TRP A 362 -35.09 -4.42 -3.58
N VAL A 363 -34.02 -4.43 -4.37
CA VAL A 363 -34.02 -4.88 -5.76
C VAL A 363 -32.99 -5.99 -5.92
N ASP A 364 -33.47 -7.23 -6.02
CA ASP A 364 -32.61 -8.41 -6.08
C ASP A 364 -33.06 -9.45 -7.12
N ASP A 365 -33.98 -9.08 -8.01
CA ASP A 365 -34.39 -9.86 -9.18
C ASP A 365 -34.61 -8.97 -10.42
N ALA A 366 -34.83 -9.61 -11.58
CA ALA A 366 -35.01 -8.90 -12.85
C ALA A 366 -36.27 -8.04 -12.91
N GLU A 367 -37.39 -8.48 -12.33
CA GLU A 367 -38.65 -7.74 -12.39
C GLU A 367 -38.55 -6.45 -11.57
N ALA A 368 -38.05 -6.57 -10.34
CA ALA A 368 -37.77 -5.45 -9.48
C ALA A 368 -36.78 -4.47 -10.14
N LEU A 369 -35.75 -4.99 -10.83
CA LEU A 369 -34.75 -4.15 -11.51
C LEU A 369 -35.33 -3.41 -12.71
N HIS A 370 -36.20 -4.04 -13.51
CA HIS A 370 -36.92 -3.37 -14.58
C HIS A 370 -37.83 -2.26 -14.04
N ASN A 371 -38.60 -2.54 -12.98
CA ASN A 371 -39.47 -1.56 -12.35
C ASN A 371 -38.69 -0.37 -11.78
N ALA A 372 -37.56 -0.64 -11.11
CA ALA A 372 -36.66 0.40 -10.63
C ALA A 372 -36.12 1.25 -11.78
N THR A 373 -35.66 0.61 -12.86
CA THR A 373 -35.13 1.30 -14.04
C THR A 373 -36.15 2.21 -14.68
N SER A 374 -37.37 1.73 -14.93
CA SER A 374 -38.44 2.54 -15.52
C SER A 374 -38.82 3.74 -14.64
N HIS A 375 -38.81 3.59 -13.32
CA HIS A 375 -39.03 4.71 -12.41
C HIS A 375 -37.88 5.74 -12.49
N ILE A 376 -36.63 5.28 -12.44
CA ILE A 376 -35.43 6.13 -12.47
C ILE A 376 -35.33 6.90 -13.79
N GLU A 377 -35.67 6.28 -14.93
CA GLU A 377 -35.69 6.95 -16.24
C GLU A 377 -36.72 8.08 -16.33
N GLY A 378 -37.79 8.02 -15.53
CA GLY A 378 -38.77 9.10 -15.37
C GLY A 378 -38.29 10.26 -14.50
N CYS A 379 -37.21 10.09 -13.74
CA CYS A 379 -36.66 11.10 -12.85
C CYS A 379 -35.72 12.05 -13.59
N LYS A 380 -35.67 13.32 -13.16
CA LYS A 380 -34.70 14.30 -13.71
C LYS A 380 -33.36 14.26 -12.99
N VAL A 381 -33.38 13.94 -11.71
CA VAL A 381 -32.23 13.96 -10.80
C VAL A 381 -32.35 12.76 -9.88
N VAL A 382 -31.25 12.05 -9.68
CA VAL A 382 -31.15 10.96 -8.70
C VAL A 382 -29.84 11.06 -7.91
N GLY A 383 -29.88 10.69 -6.64
CA GLY A 383 -28.69 10.47 -5.81
C GLY A 383 -28.21 9.04 -5.95
N ILE A 384 -26.90 8.82 -6.00
CA ILE A 384 -26.28 7.51 -6.07
C ILE A 384 -25.16 7.36 -5.07
N ASP A 385 -25.07 6.18 -4.47
CA ASP A 385 -23.98 5.78 -3.59
C ASP A 385 -23.72 4.27 -3.73
N CYS A 386 -22.65 3.77 -3.11
CA CYS A 386 -22.28 2.36 -3.12
C CYS A 386 -21.73 1.91 -1.78
N GLU A 387 -21.99 0.65 -1.41
CA GLU A 387 -21.46 0.07 -0.18
C GLU A 387 -20.86 -1.32 -0.41
N TRP A 388 -19.77 -1.62 0.28
CA TRP A 388 -19.08 -2.91 0.22
C TRP A 388 -18.52 -3.33 1.54
N LYS A 389 -18.38 -4.64 1.73
CA LYS A 389 -17.69 -5.16 2.91
C LYS A 389 -16.26 -4.63 2.96
N PRO A 390 -15.87 -3.94 4.02
CA PRO A 390 -14.52 -3.41 4.16
C PRO A 390 -13.47 -4.52 4.33
N ASN A 391 -12.29 -4.32 3.74
CA ASN A 391 -11.18 -5.25 3.86
C ASN A 391 -10.12 -4.72 4.82
N TYR A 392 -9.85 -5.49 5.88
CA TYR A 392 -8.97 -5.09 6.98
C TYR A 392 -7.61 -5.78 6.96
N VAL A 393 -7.42 -6.76 6.07
CA VAL A 393 -6.14 -7.43 5.89
C VAL A 393 -5.29 -6.61 4.93
N LYS A 394 -4.07 -6.24 5.36
CA LYS A 394 -3.20 -5.44 4.51
C LYS A 394 -2.71 -6.31 3.33
N GLY A 395 -2.99 -5.86 2.11
CA GLY A 395 -2.51 -6.52 0.88
C GLY A 395 -3.47 -7.55 0.27
N SER A 396 -4.64 -7.78 0.88
CA SER A 396 -5.70 -8.57 0.24
C SER A 396 -6.41 -7.76 -0.84
N LYS A 397 -7.05 -8.48 -1.78
CA LYS A 397 -7.84 -7.88 -2.86
C LYS A 397 -9.03 -7.10 -2.27
N PRO A 398 -9.41 -5.95 -2.86
CA PRO A 398 -10.64 -5.26 -2.48
C PRO A 398 -11.85 -6.19 -2.59
N ASN A 399 -12.81 -6.09 -1.67
CA ASN A 399 -14.07 -6.81 -1.79
C ASN A 399 -14.93 -6.15 -2.87
N LYS A 400 -15.87 -6.91 -3.43
CA LYS A 400 -16.78 -6.41 -4.46
C LYS A 400 -17.76 -5.40 -3.87
N VAL A 401 -18.21 -4.44 -4.69
CA VAL A 401 -19.39 -3.62 -4.35
C VAL A 401 -20.55 -4.54 -4.04
N SER A 402 -21.16 -4.39 -2.86
CA SER A 402 -22.20 -5.30 -2.39
C SER A 402 -23.59 -4.79 -2.74
N ILE A 403 -23.81 -3.48 -2.63
CA ILE A 403 -25.06 -2.82 -2.99
C ILE A 403 -24.79 -1.48 -3.68
N MET A 404 -25.75 -1.04 -4.49
CA MET A 404 -25.80 0.32 -5.05
C MET A 404 -27.15 0.94 -4.71
N GLN A 405 -27.12 2.16 -4.18
CA GLN A 405 -28.32 2.90 -3.85
C GLN A 405 -28.61 3.93 -4.93
N ILE A 406 -29.87 4.04 -5.34
CA ILE A 406 -30.34 5.06 -6.28
C ILE A 406 -31.60 5.69 -5.72
N ALA A 407 -31.52 6.97 -5.37
CA ALA A 407 -32.60 7.72 -4.74
C ALA A 407 -33.18 8.78 -5.67
N SER A 408 -34.50 8.80 -5.82
CA SER A 408 -35.23 9.98 -6.27
C SER A 408 -35.59 10.87 -5.07
N ASP A 409 -36.46 11.86 -5.28
CA ASP A 409 -37.03 12.68 -4.20
C ASP A 409 -38.03 11.92 -3.32
N LYS A 410 -38.56 10.78 -3.79
CA LYS A 410 -39.63 10.04 -3.12
C LYS A 410 -39.31 8.57 -2.84
N LYS A 411 -38.46 7.96 -3.65
CA LYS A 411 -38.20 6.51 -3.57
C LYS A 411 -36.71 6.22 -3.59
N VAL A 412 -36.32 5.21 -2.84
CA VAL A 412 -34.95 4.70 -2.83
C VAL A 412 -34.96 3.26 -3.29
N PHE A 413 -34.13 2.96 -4.29
CA PHE A 413 -33.85 1.61 -4.73
C PHE A 413 -32.49 1.18 -4.18
N ILE A 414 -32.46 0.05 -3.49
CA ILE A 414 -31.21 -0.57 -3.02
C ILE A 414 -31.02 -1.86 -3.82
N LEU A 415 -30.07 -1.83 -4.74
CA LEU A 415 -29.81 -2.92 -5.67
C LEU A 415 -28.79 -3.89 -5.06
N ASP A 416 -29.17 -5.16 -4.93
CA ASP A 416 -28.27 -6.24 -4.53
C ASP A 416 -27.37 -6.64 -5.70
N LEU A 417 -26.26 -5.93 -5.87
CA LEU A 417 -25.36 -6.16 -7.00
C LEU A 417 -24.71 -7.54 -6.97
N ILE A 418 -24.60 -8.17 -5.81
CA ILE A 418 -24.04 -9.54 -5.71
C ILE A 418 -25.01 -10.52 -6.35
N LYS A 419 -26.27 -10.50 -5.90
CA LYS A 419 -27.30 -11.42 -6.40
C LYS A 419 -27.68 -11.13 -7.85
N LEU A 420 -27.87 -9.86 -8.22
CA LEU A 420 -28.22 -9.47 -9.60
C LEU A 420 -27.14 -9.87 -10.61
N PHE A 421 -25.86 -9.77 -10.25
CA PHE A 421 -24.76 -10.19 -11.11
C PHE A 421 -24.69 -11.73 -11.25
N GLU A 422 -25.04 -12.47 -10.20
CA GLU A 422 -25.07 -13.94 -10.23
C GLU A 422 -26.26 -14.45 -11.04
N ASP A 423 -27.45 -13.89 -10.80
CA ASP A 423 -28.70 -14.41 -11.35
C ASP A 423 -29.01 -13.87 -12.76
N VAL A 424 -28.78 -12.56 -12.98
CA VAL A 424 -29.27 -11.85 -14.18
C VAL A 424 -28.27 -10.79 -14.72
N PRO A 425 -27.00 -11.15 -14.99
CA PRO A 425 -25.94 -10.19 -15.33
C PRO A 425 -26.22 -9.37 -16.59
N ASP A 426 -26.81 -9.96 -17.64
CA ASP A 426 -27.12 -9.24 -18.88
C ASP A 426 -28.23 -8.19 -18.66
N ILE A 427 -29.27 -8.55 -17.89
CA ILE A 427 -30.36 -7.63 -17.54
C ILE A 427 -29.83 -6.51 -16.66
N MET A 428 -28.94 -6.85 -15.73
CA MET A 428 -28.25 -5.87 -14.88
C MET A 428 -27.43 -4.88 -15.72
N ASP A 429 -26.64 -5.37 -16.69
CA ASP A 429 -25.84 -4.52 -17.57
C ASP A 429 -26.73 -3.59 -18.39
N ASP A 430 -27.78 -4.12 -19.00
CA ASP A 430 -28.71 -3.34 -19.81
C ASP A 430 -29.43 -2.26 -18.99
N CYS A 431 -29.94 -2.62 -17.81
CA CYS A 431 -30.67 -1.70 -16.94
C CYS A 431 -29.78 -0.57 -16.41
N LEU A 432 -28.61 -0.92 -15.86
CA LEU A 432 -27.68 0.07 -15.34
C LEU A 432 -27.04 0.90 -16.45
N THR A 433 -26.85 0.35 -17.65
CA THR A 433 -26.43 1.11 -18.84
C THR A 433 -27.45 2.20 -19.16
N ARG A 434 -28.75 1.85 -19.20
CA ARG A 434 -29.83 2.84 -19.42
C ARG A 434 -29.80 3.97 -18.40
N ILE A 435 -29.49 3.67 -17.13
CA ILE A 435 -29.43 4.69 -16.07
C ILE A 435 -28.14 5.53 -16.16
N MET A 436 -26.98 4.87 -16.13
CA MET A 436 -25.67 5.52 -16.01
C MET A 436 -25.32 6.34 -17.27
N GLN A 437 -25.71 5.88 -18.45
CA GLN A 437 -25.44 6.55 -19.72
C GLN A 437 -26.59 7.46 -20.19
N SER A 438 -27.68 7.57 -19.43
CA SER A 438 -28.77 8.47 -19.80
C SER A 438 -28.34 9.94 -19.75
N PRO A 439 -28.49 10.71 -20.85
CA PRO A 439 -28.28 12.16 -20.86
C PRO A 439 -29.46 12.93 -20.23
N ARG A 440 -30.56 12.24 -19.88
CA ARG A 440 -31.78 12.86 -19.34
C ARG A 440 -31.81 12.89 -17.81
N VAL A 441 -31.07 11.98 -17.18
CA VAL A 441 -31.02 11.83 -15.72
C VAL A 441 -29.69 12.38 -15.21
N LEU A 442 -29.74 13.41 -14.36
CA LEU A 442 -28.58 13.90 -13.62
C LEU A 442 -28.32 12.97 -12.43
N LYS A 443 -27.15 12.34 -12.39
CA LYS A 443 -26.70 11.52 -11.27
C LYS A 443 -25.89 12.37 -10.30
N LEU A 444 -26.27 12.38 -9.03
CA LEU A 444 -25.55 13.06 -7.97
C LEU A 444 -24.80 12.04 -7.15
N GLY A 445 -23.49 12.22 -6.99
CA GLY A 445 -22.67 11.39 -6.11
C GLY A 445 -21.83 12.25 -5.16
N TYR A 446 -21.14 11.64 -4.20
CA TYR A 446 -20.17 12.32 -3.35
C TYR A 446 -18.86 11.55 -3.33
N ASN A 447 -17.80 12.11 -3.95
CA ASN A 447 -16.56 11.40 -4.22
C ASN A 447 -16.76 10.11 -5.05
N PHE A 448 -17.79 10.11 -5.90
CA PHE A 448 -18.32 8.93 -6.60
C PHE A 448 -17.34 8.35 -7.65
N GLN A 449 -16.32 9.12 -8.01
CA GLN A 449 -15.24 8.63 -8.87
C GLN A 449 -14.47 7.44 -8.23
N CYS A 450 -14.43 7.36 -6.90
CA CYS A 450 -13.90 6.20 -6.19
C CYS A 450 -14.80 4.98 -6.37
N ASP A 451 -16.11 5.17 -6.23
CA ASP A 451 -17.13 4.13 -6.33
C ASP A 451 -17.20 3.53 -7.73
N ILE A 452 -17.16 4.36 -8.78
CA ILE A 452 -17.12 3.88 -10.17
C ILE A 452 -15.91 2.97 -10.44
N LYS A 453 -14.73 3.32 -9.91
CA LYS A 453 -13.54 2.47 -10.06
C LYS A 453 -13.72 1.14 -9.34
N GLN A 454 -14.34 1.16 -8.17
CA GLN A 454 -14.61 -0.04 -7.39
C GLN A 454 -15.68 -0.92 -8.07
N LEU A 455 -16.74 -0.33 -8.64
CA LEU A 455 -17.75 -1.01 -9.44
C LEU A 455 -17.14 -1.68 -10.67
N ALA A 456 -16.36 -0.94 -11.47
CA ALA A 456 -15.71 -1.46 -12.66
C ALA A 456 -14.72 -2.60 -12.36
N HIS A 457 -14.06 -2.58 -11.20
CA HIS A 457 -13.21 -3.69 -10.76
C HIS A 457 -13.99 -4.88 -10.17
N SER A 458 -15.14 -4.63 -9.55
CA SER A 458 -15.98 -5.68 -8.95
C SER A 458 -16.67 -6.53 -10.01
N TYR A 459 -16.99 -5.90 -11.14
CA TYR A 459 -17.82 -6.43 -12.22
C TYR A 459 -17.17 -6.14 -13.58
N GLU A 460 -15.93 -6.61 -13.79
CA GLU A 460 -15.09 -6.28 -14.96
C GLU A 460 -15.74 -6.61 -16.31
N ASP A 461 -16.65 -7.58 -16.33
CA ASP A 461 -17.38 -8.03 -17.53
C ASP A 461 -18.47 -7.04 -17.97
N LEU A 462 -19.03 -6.26 -17.04
CA LEU A 462 -20.14 -5.35 -17.31
C LEU A 462 -19.67 -4.05 -17.96
N GLN A 463 -20.45 -3.53 -18.92
CA GLN A 463 -20.15 -2.28 -19.61
C GLN A 463 -20.76 -1.07 -18.89
N CYS A 464 -21.84 -1.26 -18.13
CA CYS A 464 -22.60 -0.21 -17.46
C CYS A 464 -21.77 0.66 -16.49
N PHE A 465 -20.66 0.13 -15.97
CA PHE A 465 -19.76 0.84 -15.05
C PHE A 465 -18.51 1.44 -15.71
N LYS A 466 -18.31 1.23 -17.02
CA LYS A 466 -17.17 1.78 -17.77
C LYS A 466 -17.47 3.16 -18.35
N GLN A 467 -18.74 3.45 -18.58
CA GLN A 467 -19.20 4.66 -19.23
C GLN A 467 -20.38 5.26 -18.48
N TYR A 468 -20.40 6.59 -18.39
CA TYR A 468 -21.45 7.33 -17.72
C TYR A 468 -21.59 8.72 -18.32
N GLU A 469 -22.79 9.27 -18.27
CA GLU A 469 -23.08 10.64 -18.67
C GLU A 469 -23.73 11.40 -17.51
N MET A 470 -23.73 12.73 -17.54
CA MET A 470 -24.54 13.53 -16.59
C MET A 470 -24.28 13.19 -15.12
N LEU A 471 -23.01 13.00 -14.72
CA LEU A 471 -22.63 12.81 -13.33
C LEU A 471 -22.16 14.13 -12.73
N LEU A 472 -22.75 14.53 -11.61
CA LEU A 472 -22.31 15.64 -10.79
C LEU A 472 -21.81 15.12 -9.45
N ASP A 473 -20.51 15.20 -9.23
CA ASP A 473 -19.92 14.95 -7.93
C ASP A 473 -20.09 16.18 -7.04
N ILE A 474 -20.97 16.08 -6.05
CA ILE A 474 -21.32 17.16 -5.13
C ILE A 474 -20.09 17.66 -4.37
N GLN A 475 -19.09 16.81 -4.13
CA GLN A 475 -17.84 17.22 -3.48
C GLN A 475 -17.10 18.30 -4.27
N ASN A 476 -17.16 18.26 -5.61
CA ASN A 476 -16.48 19.24 -6.46
C ASN A 476 -17.19 20.60 -6.50
N VAL A 477 -18.49 20.62 -6.21
CA VAL A 477 -19.30 21.85 -6.16
C VAL A 477 -18.99 22.64 -4.88
N PHE A 478 -18.78 21.95 -3.77
CA PHE A 478 -18.46 22.57 -2.48
C PHE A 478 -16.97 22.40 -2.20
N LYS A 479 -16.16 23.44 -2.45
CA LYS A 479 -14.72 23.47 -2.11
C LYS A 479 -14.52 22.92 -0.68
N GLU A 480 -13.99 21.70 -0.61
CA GLU A 480 -13.80 20.80 0.54
C GLU A 480 -14.56 21.12 1.85
N PRO A 481 -15.77 20.59 2.07
CA PRO A 481 -16.36 20.52 3.40
C PRO A 481 -15.54 19.55 4.28
N ARG A 482 -14.94 20.06 5.36
CA ARG A 482 -14.38 19.20 6.41
C ARG A 482 -15.48 18.25 6.90
N GLY A 483 -15.19 16.95 6.97
CA GLY A 483 -16.09 15.95 7.55
C GLY A 483 -16.86 15.05 6.57
N GLY A 484 -16.65 15.18 5.25
CA GLY A 484 -17.28 14.34 4.22
C GLY A 484 -18.75 14.70 3.96
N LEU A 485 -19.52 13.78 3.37
CA LEU A 485 -20.94 13.98 3.08
C LEU A 485 -21.74 14.38 4.33
N SER A 486 -21.49 13.74 5.47
CA SER A 486 -22.08 14.12 6.76
C SER A 486 -21.76 15.55 7.19
N GLY A 487 -20.54 16.04 6.93
CA GLY A 487 -20.16 17.42 7.26
C GLY A 487 -20.84 18.42 6.34
N LEU A 488 -21.00 18.05 5.07
CA LEU A 488 -21.75 18.84 4.09
C LEU A 488 -23.24 18.89 4.43
N ALA A 489 -23.83 17.75 4.79
CA ALA A 489 -25.21 17.66 5.25
C ALA A 489 -25.44 18.54 6.49
N MET A 490 -24.53 18.49 7.48
CA MET A 490 -24.60 19.39 8.64
C MET A 490 -24.60 20.87 8.24
N LYS A 491 -23.74 21.24 7.29
CA LYS A 491 -23.62 22.63 6.81
C LYS A 491 -24.87 23.12 6.08
N ILE A 492 -25.53 22.26 5.31
CA ILE A 492 -26.62 22.65 4.39
C ILE A 492 -28.00 22.37 4.97
N LEU A 493 -28.16 21.22 5.62
CA LEU A 493 -29.42 20.71 6.14
C LEU A 493 -29.53 20.85 7.67
N GLY A 494 -28.46 21.30 8.35
CA GLY A 494 -28.46 21.56 9.80
C GLY A 494 -28.25 20.33 10.69
N ALA A 495 -28.13 19.14 10.10
CA ALA A 495 -27.83 17.89 10.81
C ALA A 495 -26.92 16.97 9.97
N GLY A 496 -26.10 16.18 10.67
CA GLY A 496 -25.16 15.24 10.03
C GLY A 496 -25.79 13.88 9.74
N LEU A 497 -25.04 13.01 9.07
CA LEU A 497 -25.43 11.62 8.85
C LEU A 497 -24.82 10.74 9.94
N ASN A 498 -25.59 9.74 10.38
CA ASN A 498 -25.11 8.72 11.32
C ASN A 498 -24.05 7.86 10.62
N LYS A 499 -22.86 7.68 11.21
CA LYS A 499 -21.74 6.95 10.60
C LYS A 499 -21.59 5.50 11.07
N THR A 500 -22.55 4.96 11.83
CA THR A 500 -22.39 3.65 12.47
C THR A 500 -22.28 2.48 11.49
N ARG A 501 -22.86 2.59 10.29
CA ARG A 501 -22.89 1.50 9.28
C ARG A 501 -21.90 1.62 8.14
N ARG A 502 -21.12 2.71 8.08
CA ARG A 502 -20.14 3.00 7.01
C ARG A 502 -19.16 1.85 6.71
N ASN A 503 -18.78 1.07 7.72
CA ASN A 503 -17.86 -0.07 7.58
C ASN A 503 -18.52 -1.38 8.00
N SER A 504 -19.83 -1.51 7.76
CA SER A 504 -20.57 -2.72 8.11
C SER A 504 -20.30 -3.86 7.15
N ASN A 505 -20.70 -5.07 7.53
CA ASN A 505 -20.67 -6.21 6.62
C ASN A 505 -21.82 -6.11 5.59
N TRP A 506 -21.58 -5.36 4.51
CA TRP A 506 -22.57 -5.14 3.44
C TRP A 506 -22.83 -6.37 2.54
N GLU A 507 -22.08 -7.47 2.72
CA GLU A 507 -22.37 -8.77 2.10
C GLU A 507 -23.41 -9.58 2.90
N GLN A 508 -23.77 -9.16 4.12
CA GLN A 508 -24.75 -9.86 4.93
C GLN A 508 -26.12 -9.86 4.25
N ARG A 509 -26.82 -11.01 4.27
CA ARG A 509 -28.21 -11.12 3.82
C ARG A 509 -29.06 -11.87 4.87
N PRO A 510 -30.26 -11.36 5.22
CA PRO A 510 -30.79 -10.05 4.86
C PRO A 510 -29.98 -8.90 5.51
N LEU A 511 -30.01 -7.71 4.89
CA LEU A 511 -29.51 -6.50 5.54
C LEU A 511 -30.40 -6.14 6.73
N THR A 512 -29.79 -5.58 7.78
CA THR A 512 -30.54 -5.10 8.94
C THR A 512 -31.33 -3.82 8.62
N PRO A 513 -32.41 -3.50 9.35
CA PRO A 513 -33.15 -2.26 9.15
C PRO A 513 -32.25 -1.01 9.22
N ASN A 514 -31.31 -0.97 10.16
CA ASN A 514 -30.35 0.13 10.29
C ASN A 514 -29.40 0.26 9.09
N GLN A 515 -29.03 -0.86 8.44
CA GLN A 515 -28.23 -0.83 7.22
C GLN A 515 -29.04 -0.30 6.04
N LEU A 516 -30.30 -0.71 5.91
CA LEU A 516 -31.21 -0.22 4.86
C LEU A 516 -31.46 1.28 5.00
N GLU A 517 -31.73 1.76 6.22
CA GLU A 517 -31.94 3.18 6.49
C GLU A 517 -30.68 4.01 6.23
N TYR A 518 -29.51 3.56 6.69
CA TYR A 518 -28.23 4.20 6.42
C TYR A 518 -27.98 4.31 4.91
N ALA A 519 -28.11 3.19 4.18
CA ALA A 519 -27.88 3.13 2.74
C ALA A 519 -28.82 4.08 1.99
N ALA A 520 -30.09 4.13 2.39
CA ALA A 520 -31.06 5.03 1.78
C ALA A 520 -30.75 6.50 2.04
N LEU A 521 -30.32 6.86 3.25
CA LEU A 521 -29.97 8.23 3.61
C LEU A 521 -28.79 8.76 2.78
N ASP A 522 -27.75 7.96 2.59
CA ASP A 522 -26.54 8.38 1.87
C ASP A 522 -26.82 8.73 0.39
N ALA A 523 -27.83 8.13 -0.23
CA ALA A 523 -28.29 8.51 -1.57
C ALA A 523 -29.30 9.68 -1.56
N VAL A 524 -30.31 9.65 -0.69
CA VAL A 524 -31.39 10.68 -0.65
C VAL A 524 -30.84 12.06 -0.29
N VAL A 525 -29.91 12.12 0.67
CA VAL A 525 -29.35 13.38 1.15
C VAL A 525 -28.70 14.20 0.02
N LEU A 526 -28.17 13.54 -1.01
CA LEU A 526 -27.59 14.19 -2.19
C LEU A 526 -28.64 14.98 -2.98
N VAL A 527 -29.83 14.42 -3.16
CA VAL A 527 -30.96 15.07 -3.85
C VAL A 527 -31.40 16.33 -3.10
N HIS A 528 -31.49 16.25 -1.77
CA HIS A 528 -31.89 17.40 -0.94
C HIS A 528 -30.80 18.47 -0.86
N ILE A 529 -29.52 18.09 -0.72
CA ILE A 529 -28.39 19.01 -0.80
C ILE A 529 -28.42 19.76 -2.14
N PHE A 530 -28.58 19.04 -3.25
CA PHE A 530 -28.63 19.65 -4.58
C PHE A 530 -29.85 20.55 -4.77
N GLY A 531 -31.02 20.17 -4.23
CA GLY A 531 -32.21 21.02 -4.21
C GLY A 531 -31.94 22.38 -3.54
N HIS A 532 -31.21 22.39 -2.42
CA HIS A 532 -30.80 23.61 -1.75
C HIS A 532 -29.87 24.47 -2.61
N VAL A 533 -28.85 23.88 -3.26
CA VAL A 533 -27.94 24.58 -4.19
C VAL A 533 -28.69 25.22 -5.35
N ARG A 534 -29.61 24.46 -5.95
CA ARG A 534 -30.39 24.91 -7.10
C ARG A 534 -31.28 26.09 -6.75
N ASN A 535 -31.93 26.06 -5.59
CA ASN A 535 -32.82 27.14 -5.16
C ASN A 535 -32.02 28.43 -4.87
N HIS A 536 -30.86 28.32 -4.22
CA HIS A 536 -29.98 29.48 -3.96
C HIS A 536 -29.40 30.08 -5.25
N SER A 537 -29.11 29.25 -6.26
CA SER A 537 -28.67 29.73 -7.58
C SER A 537 -29.75 30.50 -8.37
N GLN A 538 -31.03 30.35 -8.00
CA GLN A 538 -32.16 31.04 -8.62
C GLN A 538 -32.57 32.31 -7.87
N THR A 539 -32.37 32.37 -6.55
CA THR A 539 -32.74 33.54 -5.72
C THR A 539 -31.68 34.63 -5.68
N ALA A 540 -30.41 34.32 -6.00
CA ALA A 540 -29.31 35.30 -6.02
C ALA A 540 -29.34 36.28 -7.22
N SER A 541 -30.50 36.52 -7.85
CA SER A 541 -30.66 37.69 -8.74
C SER A 541 -30.83 38.98 -7.96
N ASP A 542 -31.28 38.93 -6.71
CA ASP A 542 -31.59 40.12 -5.91
C ASP A 542 -31.19 39.89 -4.43
N ALA A 543 -30.18 40.64 -3.99
CA ALA A 543 -29.60 40.71 -2.63
C ALA A 543 -28.39 39.79 -2.30
N GLU A 544 -27.27 40.47 -2.02
CA GLU A 544 -26.04 40.07 -1.30
C GLU A 544 -25.17 38.94 -1.88
N GLY A 545 -24.26 39.32 -2.79
CA GLY A 545 -22.81 39.06 -2.70
C GLY A 545 -22.25 37.63 -2.65
N LEU A 546 -23.07 36.58 -2.74
CA LEU A 546 -22.60 35.19 -2.83
C LEU A 546 -22.39 34.78 -4.29
N GLU A 547 -21.19 34.26 -4.59
CA GLU A 547 -20.79 33.77 -5.92
C GLU A 547 -21.88 32.89 -6.54
N LYS A 548 -22.24 33.19 -7.80
CA LYS A 548 -23.14 32.36 -8.61
C LYS A 548 -22.57 30.93 -8.65
N PHE A 549 -23.21 29.99 -7.97
CA PHE A 549 -22.78 28.59 -7.95
C PHE A 549 -22.97 27.96 -9.34
N GLU A 550 -21.90 27.93 -10.16
CA GLU A 550 -21.89 27.36 -11.50
C GLU A 550 -21.73 25.83 -11.46
N TRP A 551 -22.64 25.12 -10.79
CA TRP A 551 -22.59 23.65 -10.65
C TRP A 551 -22.59 22.91 -12.00
N LYS A 552 -23.14 23.52 -13.06
CA LYS A 552 -23.22 22.92 -14.40
C LYS A 552 -21.85 22.65 -15.02
N SER A 553 -20.82 23.45 -14.70
CA SER A 553 -19.45 23.22 -15.22
C SER A 553 -18.77 22.00 -14.59
N TYR A 554 -19.33 21.47 -13.50
CA TYR A 554 -18.82 20.30 -12.78
C TYR A 554 -19.50 18.99 -13.20
N ILE A 555 -20.42 19.03 -14.17
CA ILE A 555 -21.02 17.83 -14.74
C ILE A 555 -20.00 17.16 -15.64
N VAL A 556 -19.77 15.87 -15.41
CA VAL A 556 -18.81 15.04 -16.15
C VAL A 556 -19.54 13.93 -16.90
N SER A 557 -19.04 13.62 -18.10
CA SER A 557 -19.38 12.43 -18.85
C SER A 557 -18.09 11.70 -19.22
N HIS A 558 -18.06 10.38 -19.05
CA HIS A 558 -16.98 9.49 -19.49
C HIS A 558 -17.54 8.52 -20.53
N MET A 559 -17.13 8.72 -21.79
CA MET A 559 -17.42 7.81 -22.89
C MET A 559 -16.09 7.37 -23.48
N ASP A 560 -15.84 6.07 -23.59
CA ASP A 560 -14.63 5.61 -24.27
C ASP A 560 -14.68 6.10 -25.72
N LYS A 561 -13.57 6.68 -26.20
CA LYS A 561 -13.42 6.96 -27.63
C LYS A 561 -13.46 5.61 -28.36
N LEU A 562 -14.61 5.26 -28.92
CA LEU A 562 -14.75 4.14 -29.86
C LEU A 562 -13.55 4.16 -30.81
N LYS A 563 -12.70 3.13 -30.73
CA LYS A 563 -11.70 2.87 -31.77
C LYS A 563 -12.49 2.83 -33.07
N LYS A 564 -12.31 3.83 -33.94
CA LYS A 564 -12.92 3.84 -35.27
C LYS A 564 -12.70 2.46 -35.89
N PRO A 565 -13.73 1.80 -36.44
CA PRO A 565 -13.51 0.54 -37.14
C PRO A 565 -12.45 0.82 -38.21
N LYS A 566 -11.38 0.02 -38.20
CA LYS A 566 -10.36 0.05 -39.26
C LYS A 566 -11.13 -0.01 -40.58
N LYS A 567 -10.97 1.01 -41.43
CA LYS A 567 -11.40 0.93 -42.82
C LYS A 567 -10.85 -0.39 -43.36
N GLN A 568 -11.72 -1.37 -43.59
CA GLN A 568 -11.37 -2.53 -44.40
C GLN A 568 -10.80 -1.97 -45.70
N ASN A 569 -9.54 -2.30 -45.98
CA ASN A 569 -8.89 -1.88 -47.20
C ASN A 569 -9.73 -2.38 -48.36
N LYS A 570 -10.18 -1.45 -49.21
CA LYS A 570 -10.96 -1.67 -50.43
C LYS A 570 -10.19 -2.45 -51.52
N ARG A 571 -9.16 -3.22 -51.16
CA ARG A 571 -8.30 -4.02 -52.05
C ARG A 571 -8.49 -5.53 -51.93
N GLU A 572 -9.25 -6.04 -50.96
CA GLU A 572 -9.53 -7.48 -50.83
C GLU A 572 -10.88 -7.93 -51.45
N LEU A 573 -11.74 -6.99 -51.86
CA LEU A 573 -13.00 -7.30 -52.58
C LEU A 573 -12.85 -7.33 -54.12
N GLU A 574 -11.69 -6.95 -54.66
CA GLU A 574 -11.39 -7.07 -56.10
C GLU A 574 -10.53 -8.30 -56.45
N ALA A 575 -9.95 -8.98 -55.46
CA ALA A 575 -9.15 -10.20 -55.68
C ALA A 575 -10.02 -11.47 -55.79
N ASN A 576 -11.22 -11.50 -55.20
CA ASN A 576 -12.14 -12.65 -55.27
C ASN A 576 -13.18 -12.58 -56.41
N ARG A 577 -12.93 -11.73 -57.42
CA ARG A 577 -13.71 -11.70 -58.69
C ARG A 577 -12.90 -12.15 -59.91
N LYS A 578 -11.71 -12.71 -59.72
CA LYS A 578 -10.88 -13.26 -60.81
C LYS A 578 -10.49 -14.73 -60.66
N THR A 579 -10.99 -15.42 -59.65
CA THR A 579 -10.94 -16.90 -59.55
C THR A 579 -12.19 -17.37 -58.83
N GLY A 580 -13.20 -17.76 -59.60
CA GLY A 580 -14.52 -18.19 -59.14
C GLY A 580 -15.49 -18.18 -60.30
#